data_AF-A0A504LQR9-F1
#
_entry.id   AF-A0A504LQR9-F1
#
_cell.length_a   1.000
_cell.length_b   1.000
_cell.length_c   1.000
_cell.angle_alpha   90.00
_cell.angle_beta   90.00
_cell.angle_gamma   90.00
#
_symmetry.space_group_name_H-M   'P 1'
#
loop_
_entity.id
_entity.type
_entity.pdbx_description
1 polymer ?
#
loop_
_entity_poly.entity_id
_entity_poly.type
_entity_poly.pdbx_seq_one_letter_code
_entity_poly.pdbx_strand_id
1 'polypeptide(L)'
;MARIRKGAAKPAPQFLEDDPSTGYLPGRAWPTVRYGLSTLLASALLVFAIELIVRGDFFGTVDFFMQPFKPGWTTIIVFALVLLGLDAILGRSHQSLMIVAPLTLALAFVGHQKSRYLGDPLYPTDFLFARQIVALMPLLVRERPWTAVMLAVGIVGGLTLLVYGWRTWRRRVPILSRKGRLARLALAVPLLAFFVSIMDYATFSWTRDRLQI
;
A
#
# COMPACT_ATOMS: atom_id res chain seq x y z
N MET A 1 15.41 -52.79 38.44
CA MET A 1 16.12 -51.65 37.82
C MET A 1 15.54 -51.37 36.43
N ALA A 2 15.70 -50.13 35.94
CA ALA A 2 15.25 -49.56 34.65
C ALA A 2 13.80 -49.01 34.58
N ARG A 3 13.63 -47.74 35.00
CA ARG A 3 12.52 -46.87 34.60
C ARG A 3 12.91 -46.11 33.32
N ILE A 4 12.13 -46.29 32.27
CA ILE A 4 12.26 -45.59 30.99
C ILE A 4 11.95 -44.09 31.19
N ARG A 5 12.94 -43.22 30.97
CA ARG A 5 12.75 -41.76 30.95
C ARG A 5 12.09 -41.36 29.62
N LYS A 6 10.84 -40.88 29.71
CA LYS A 6 10.15 -40.19 28.61
C LYS A 6 11.00 -39.00 28.15
N GLY A 7 11.21 -38.91 26.83
CA GLY A 7 11.90 -37.81 26.19
C GLY A 7 11.25 -36.47 26.53
N ALA A 8 12.03 -35.58 27.14
CA ALA A 8 11.66 -34.19 27.27
C ALA A 8 11.59 -33.58 25.86
N ALA A 9 10.36 -33.30 25.40
CA ALA A 9 10.15 -32.45 24.25
C ALA A 9 10.88 -31.13 24.51
N LYS A 10 11.84 -30.77 23.65
CA LYS A 10 12.46 -29.45 23.66
C LYS A 10 11.33 -28.42 23.60
N PRO A 11 11.18 -27.53 24.59
CA PRO A 11 10.24 -26.42 24.45
C PRO A 11 10.69 -25.60 23.23
N ALA A 12 9.78 -25.42 22.28
CA ALA A 12 10.00 -24.48 21.18
C ALA A 12 10.41 -23.13 21.78
N PRO A 13 11.39 -22.42 21.21
CA PRO A 13 11.95 -21.24 21.85
C PRO A 13 10.85 -20.18 22.03
N GLN A 14 10.48 -19.97 23.30
CA GLN A 14 9.51 -18.99 23.82
C GLN A 14 9.94 -17.52 23.58
N PHE A 15 10.99 -17.30 22.80
CA PHE A 15 11.72 -16.03 22.65
C PHE A 15 11.13 -15.10 21.58
N LEU A 16 9.95 -15.40 21.03
CA LEU A 16 9.28 -14.57 20.01
C LEU A 16 7.82 -14.22 20.34
N GLU A 17 7.28 -14.69 21.48
CA GLU A 17 5.89 -14.42 21.87
C GLU A 17 5.74 -13.19 22.77
N ASP A 18 6.81 -12.80 23.49
CA ASP A 18 6.79 -11.71 24.46
C ASP A 18 7.61 -10.48 24.05
N ASP A 19 8.14 -10.44 22.82
CA ASP A 19 8.94 -9.30 22.37
C ASP A 19 8.02 -8.10 22.04
N PRO A 20 8.09 -6.99 22.82
CA PRO A 20 7.28 -5.78 22.59
C PRO A 20 7.48 -5.15 21.21
N SER A 21 8.55 -5.52 20.49
CA SER A 21 8.80 -5.08 19.12
C SER A 21 7.79 -5.66 18.10
N THR A 22 7.16 -6.80 18.40
CA THR A 22 6.28 -7.53 17.46
C THR A 22 4.87 -6.95 17.34
N GLY A 23 4.52 -5.94 18.15
CA GLY A 23 3.25 -5.22 18.09
C GLY A 23 2.01 -6.05 18.45
N TYR A 24 2.17 -7.33 18.83
CA TYR A 24 1.09 -8.18 19.31
C TYR A 24 1.50 -8.83 20.63
N LEU A 25 1.19 -8.14 21.72
CA LEU A 25 1.24 -8.71 23.07
C LEU A 25 -0.21 -9.03 23.49
N PRO A 26 -0.58 -10.30 23.68
CA PRO A 26 -1.90 -10.63 24.22
C PRO A 26 -2.07 -9.92 25.57
N GLY A 27 -3.07 -9.03 25.67
CA GLY A 27 -3.39 -8.27 26.89
C GLY A 27 -2.92 -6.80 26.94
N ARG A 28 -2.16 -6.28 25.96
CA ARG A 28 -1.83 -4.84 25.87
C ARG A 28 -2.39 -4.23 24.59
N ALA A 29 -3.46 -3.44 24.71
CA ALA A 29 -4.13 -2.80 23.57
C ALA A 29 -3.30 -1.67 22.92
N TRP A 30 -2.42 -1.02 23.70
CA TRP A 30 -1.72 0.20 23.28
C TRP A 30 -0.80 0.05 22.04
N PRO A 31 0.04 -1.00 21.90
CA PRO A 31 0.86 -1.18 20.71
C PRO A 31 0.03 -1.41 19.43
N THR A 32 -1.07 -2.15 19.55
CA THR A 32 -2.00 -2.41 18.44
C THR A 32 -2.70 -1.12 17.99
N VAL A 33 -3.18 -0.31 18.94
CA VAL A 33 -3.81 0.99 18.66
C VAL A 33 -2.82 1.95 18.01
N ARG A 34 -1.58 2.03 18.52
CA ARG A 34 -0.54 2.88 17.94
C ARG A 34 -0.20 2.48 16.51
N TYR A 35 -0.07 1.17 16.24
CA TYR A 35 0.15 0.67 14.90
C TYR A 35 -1.02 1.00 13.97
N GLY A 36 -2.26 0.78 14.41
CA GLY A 36 -3.46 1.14 13.65
C GLY A 36 -3.50 2.63 13.31
N LEU A 37 -3.27 3.50 14.31
CA LEU A 37 -3.25 4.95 14.13
C LEU A 37 -2.13 5.40 13.18
N SER A 38 -0.93 4.85 13.33
CA SER A 38 0.19 5.17 12.43
C SER A 38 -0.06 4.72 10.99
N THR A 39 -0.71 3.57 10.81
CA THR A 39 -1.09 3.06 9.48
C THR A 39 -2.18 3.92 8.86
N LEU A 40 -3.17 4.34 9.64
CA LEU A 40 -4.21 5.25 9.19
C LEU A 40 -3.64 6.61 8.79
N LEU A 41 -2.76 7.18 9.62
CA LEU A 41 -2.07 8.44 9.33
C LEU A 41 -1.19 8.32 8.08
N ALA A 42 -0.44 7.24 7.94
CA ALA A 42 0.37 6.97 6.74
C ALA A 42 -0.50 6.84 5.48
N SER A 43 -1.67 6.21 5.59
CA SER A 43 -2.65 6.10 4.50
C SER A 43 -3.23 7.46 4.13
N ALA A 44 -3.57 8.28 5.13
CA ALA A 44 -4.09 9.63 4.92
C ALA A 44 -3.05 10.53 4.22
N LEU A 45 -1.80 10.48 4.67
CA LEU A 45 -0.70 11.21 4.02
C LEU A 45 -0.45 10.72 2.59
N LEU A 46 -0.53 9.41 2.36
CA LEU A 46 -0.36 8.85 1.01
C LEU A 46 -1.48 9.27 0.07
N VAL A 47 -2.74 9.18 0.50
CA VAL A 47 -3.90 9.63 -0.29
C VAL A 47 -3.81 11.13 -0.54
N PHE A 48 -3.42 11.93 0.46
CA PHE A 48 -3.20 13.36 0.29
C PHE A 48 -2.13 13.67 -0.76
N ALA A 49 -0.99 12.95 -0.72
CA ALA A 49 0.07 13.10 -1.71
C ALA A 49 -0.38 12.70 -3.12
N ILE A 50 -1.18 11.64 -3.25
CA ILE A 50 -1.77 11.22 -4.53
C ILE A 50 -2.70 12.31 -5.07
N GLU A 51 -3.63 12.80 -4.26
CA GLU A 51 -4.58 13.84 -4.68
C GLU A 51 -3.87 15.14 -5.03
N LEU A 52 -2.82 15.52 -4.28
CA LEU A 52 -2.01 16.69 -4.58
C LEU A 52 -1.33 16.58 -5.95
N ILE A 53 -0.81 15.39 -6.30
CA ILE A 53 -0.22 15.13 -7.62
C ILE A 53 -1.29 15.18 -8.70
N VAL A 54 -2.41 14.47 -8.52
CA VAL A 54 -3.47 14.37 -9.54
C VAL A 54 -4.08 15.74 -9.82
N ARG A 55 -4.42 16.51 -8.78
CA ARG A 55 -5.06 17.82 -8.90
C ARG A 55 -4.09 18.93 -9.31
N GLY A 56 -2.82 18.83 -8.89
CA GLY A 56 -1.83 19.89 -9.10
C GLY A 56 -2.10 21.17 -8.31
N ASP A 57 -3.06 21.17 -7.39
CA ASP A 57 -3.41 22.31 -6.54
C ASP A 57 -3.61 21.88 -5.08
N PHE A 58 -3.05 22.67 -4.16
CA PHE A 58 -3.10 22.41 -2.72
C PHE A 58 -4.50 22.69 -2.15
N PHE A 59 -5.12 23.81 -2.52
CA PHE A 59 -6.43 24.19 -1.96
C PHE A 59 -7.52 23.24 -2.43
N GLY A 60 -7.55 22.90 -3.73
CA GLY A 60 -8.45 21.89 -4.27
C GLY A 60 -8.26 20.49 -3.67
N THR A 61 -7.06 20.19 -3.15
CA THR A 61 -6.81 18.95 -2.40
C THR A 61 -7.42 19.03 -1.01
N VAL A 62 -7.23 20.13 -0.27
CA VAL A 62 -7.86 20.31 1.06
C VAL A 62 -9.38 20.26 0.95
N ASP A 63 -9.96 20.93 -0.05
CA ASP A 63 -11.41 20.92 -0.30
C ASP A 63 -11.94 19.51 -0.57
N PHE A 64 -11.16 18.65 -1.24
CA PHE A 64 -11.53 17.24 -1.45
C PHE A 64 -11.71 16.49 -0.12
N PHE A 65 -10.85 16.73 0.87
CA PHE A 65 -10.95 16.10 2.19
C PHE A 65 -12.04 16.71 3.07
N MET A 66 -12.38 17.98 2.85
CA MET A 66 -13.46 18.65 3.60
C MET A 66 -14.86 18.33 3.08
N GLN A 67 -14.99 17.86 1.84
CA GLN A 67 -16.29 17.53 1.25
C GLN A 67 -16.77 16.13 1.67
N PRO A 68 -17.85 16.01 2.47
CA PRO A 68 -18.31 14.72 3.00
C PRO A 68 -18.79 13.76 1.91
N PHE A 69 -19.26 14.31 0.79
CA PHE A 69 -19.84 13.54 -0.32
C PHE A 69 -18.78 12.99 -1.29
N LYS A 70 -17.51 13.35 -1.12
CA LYS A 70 -16.42 12.76 -1.90
C LYS A 70 -15.84 11.56 -1.15
N PRO A 71 -15.40 10.51 -1.85
CA PRO A 71 -14.89 9.27 -1.24
C PRO A 71 -13.49 9.43 -0.60
N GLY A 72 -13.15 10.58 -0.01
CA GLY A 72 -11.85 10.82 0.60
C GLY A 72 -11.60 9.87 1.78
N TRP A 73 -12.51 9.86 2.75
CA TRP A 73 -12.40 8.99 3.93
C TRP A 73 -12.44 7.51 3.60
N THR A 74 -13.28 7.10 2.65
CA THR A 74 -13.35 5.70 2.20
C THR A 74 -12.04 5.27 1.52
N THR A 75 -11.43 6.14 0.71
CA THR A 75 -10.12 5.87 0.08
C THR A 75 -9.03 5.68 1.14
N ILE A 76 -8.99 6.53 2.17
CA ILE A 76 -8.02 6.39 3.29
C ILE A 76 -8.20 5.04 3.98
N ILE A 77 -9.44 4.65 4.29
CA ILE A 77 -9.74 3.37 4.96
C ILE A 77 -9.34 2.18 4.09
N VAL A 78 -9.67 2.20 2.79
CA VAL A 78 -9.29 1.14 1.85
C VAL A 78 -7.77 1.02 1.75
N PHE A 79 -7.04 2.14 1.62
CA PHE A 79 -5.58 2.13 1.63
C PHE A 79 -5.02 1.58 2.94
N ALA A 80 -5.60 1.96 4.09
CA ALA A 80 -5.18 1.43 5.39
C ALA A 80 -5.38 -0.09 5.48
N LEU A 81 -6.50 -0.62 4.98
CA LEU A 81 -6.77 -2.05 4.93
C LEU A 81 -5.83 -2.79 3.97
N VAL A 82 -5.49 -2.20 2.82
CA VAL A 82 -4.50 -2.75 1.88
C VAL A 82 -3.11 -2.81 2.52
N LEU A 83 -2.66 -1.72 3.16
CA LEU A 83 -1.38 -1.70 3.87
C LEU A 83 -1.35 -2.73 5.01
N LEU A 84 -2.44 -2.82 5.79
CA LEU A 84 -2.59 -3.79 6.86
C LEU A 84 -2.50 -5.24 6.36
N GLY A 85 -3.21 -5.56 5.27
CA GLY A 85 -3.20 -6.88 4.65
C GLY A 85 -1.84 -7.23 4.08
N LEU A 86 -1.20 -6.30 3.36
CA LEU A 86 0.13 -6.50 2.77
C LEU A 86 1.22 -6.61 3.84
N ASP A 87 1.16 -5.85 4.93
CA ASP A 87 2.07 -6.02 6.07
C ASP A 87 1.96 -7.41 6.68
N ALA A 88 0.74 -7.96 6.74
CA ALA A 88 0.51 -9.33 7.21
C ALA A 88 1.04 -10.38 6.22
N ILE A 89 0.95 -10.15 4.91
CA ILE A 89 1.54 -11.04 3.89
C ILE A 89 3.07 -10.97 3.90
N LEU A 90 3.65 -9.78 4.01
CA LEU A 90 5.11 -9.55 4.06
C LEU A 90 5.72 -9.96 5.41
N GLY A 91 4.89 -10.07 6.46
CA GLY A 91 5.30 -10.51 7.79
C GLY A 91 6.13 -9.48 8.56
N ARG A 92 6.02 -8.20 8.19
CA ARG A 92 6.80 -7.08 8.77
C ARG A 92 5.95 -5.81 8.77
N SER A 93 6.07 -5.00 9.82
CA SER A 93 5.25 -3.80 10.04
C SER A 93 5.64 -2.65 9.10
N HIS A 94 4.68 -1.96 8.49
CA HIS A 94 4.89 -0.82 7.58
C HIS A 94 5.77 -1.11 6.36
N GLN A 95 6.01 -2.38 6.03
CA GLN A 95 6.81 -2.72 4.85
C GLN A 95 5.98 -2.61 3.56
N SER A 96 4.66 -2.81 3.66
CA SER A 96 3.72 -2.57 2.56
C SER A 96 3.85 -1.17 1.98
N LEU A 97 4.12 -0.16 2.81
CA LEU A 97 4.23 1.23 2.38
C LEU A 97 5.36 1.45 1.36
N MET A 98 6.45 0.70 1.47
CA MET A 98 7.57 0.77 0.54
C MET A 98 7.27 0.12 -0.83
N ILE A 99 6.15 -0.58 -0.96
CA ILE A 99 5.65 -1.11 -2.24
C ILE A 99 4.51 -0.23 -2.74
N VAL A 100 3.50 -0.03 -1.90
CA VAL A 100 2.25 0.65 -2.27
C VAL A 100 2.52 2.11 -2.58
N ALA A 101 3.24 2.85 -1.72
CA ALA A 101 3.46 4.28 -1.94
C ALA A 101 4.19 4.59 -3.26
N PRO A 102 5.35 4.01 -3.60
CA PRO A 102 6.01 4.34 -4.87
C PRO A 102 5.17 3.91 -6.07
N LEU A 103 4.46 2.78 -5.99
CA LEU A 103 3.58 2.32 -7.07
C LEU A 103 2.43 3.31 -7.30
N THR A 104 1.68 3.68 -6.25
CA THR A 104 0.51 4.55 -6.38
C THR A 104 0.90 5.99 -6.70
N LEU A 105 2.03 6.48 -6.17
CA LEU A 105 2.55 7.81 -6.51
C LEU A 105 3.05 7.86 -7.96
N ALA A 106 3.69 6.79 -8.46
CA ALA A 106 4.06 6.71 -9.87
C ALA A 106 2.83 6.70 -10.79
N LEU A 107 1.80 5.92 -10.45
CA LEU A 107 0.54 5.93 -11.21
C LEU A 107 -0.15 7.29 -11.17
N ALA A 108 -0.18 7.95 -10.00
CA ALA A 108 -0.73 9.30 -9.85
C ALA A 108 0.04 10.30 -10.72
N PHE A 109 1.37 10.24 -10.71
CA PHE A 109 2.21 11.09 -11.54
C PHE A 109 1.98 10.86 -13.03
N VAL A 110 1.98 9.60 -13.48
CA VAL A 110 1.73 9.24 -14.88
C VAL A 110 0.33 9.70 -15.30
N GLY A 111 -0.69 9.50 -14.46
CA GLY A 111 -2.04 9.97 -14.71
C GLY A 111 -2.14 11.49 -14.80
N HIS A 112 -1.43 12.22 -13.93
CA HIS A 112 -1.37 13.68 -13.99
C HIS A 112 -0.70 14.17 -15.28
N GLN A 113 0.41 13.56 -15.70
CA GLN A 113 1.06 13.91 -16.97
C GLN A 113 0.13 13.62 -18.15
N LYS A 114 -0.52 12.45 -18.16
CA LYS A 114 -1.46 12.08 -19.23
C LYS A 114 -2.63 13.07 -19.31
N SER A 115 -3.27 13.36 -18.19
CA SER A 115 -4.37 14.34 -18.12
C SER A 115 -3.92 15.75 -18.54
N ARG A 116 -2.69 16.15 -18.20
CA ARG A 116 -2.14 17.45 -18.60
C ARG A 116 -1.91 17.59 -20.10
N TYR A 117 -1.51 16.52 -20.79
CA TYR A 117 -1.19 16.58 -22.23
C TYR A 117 -2.31 16.10 -23.16
N LEU A 118 -3.10 15.11 -22.74
CA LEU A 118 -4.17 14.50 -23.54
C LEU A 118 -5.57 14.85 -23.03
N GLY A 119 -5.70 15.41 -21.82
CA GLY A 119 -6.99 15.76 -21.23
C GLY A 119 -7.78 14.59 -20.65
N ASP A 120 -7.32 13.34 -20.83
CA ASP A 120 -7.99 12.14 -20.36
C ASP A 120 -7.31 11.51 -19.13
N PRO A 121 -8.06 10.82 -18.25
CA PRO A 121 -7.47 10.15 -17.09
C PRO A 121 -6.72 8.88 -17.52
N LEU A 122 -5.98 8.31 -16.55
CA LEU A 122 -5.33 7.02 -16.73
C LEU A 122 -6.37 5.89 -16.70
N TYR A 123 -6.56 5.21 -17.82
CA TYR A 123 -7.47 4.08 -17.96
C TYR A 123 -6.69 2.75 -17.92
N PRO A 124 -7.31 1.65 -17.43
CA PRO A 124 -6.70 0.32 -17.49
C PRO A 124 -6.32 -0.12 -18.92
N THR A 125 -7.02 0.38 -19.93
CA THR A 125 -6.71 0.11 -21.35
C THR A 125 -5.39 0.70 -21.81
N ASP A 126 -4.86 1.73 -21.13
CA ASP A 126 -3.58 2.36 -21.49
C ASP A 126 -2.40 1.38 -21.43
N PHE A 127 -2.50 0.37 -20.55
CA PHE A 127 -1.48 -0.68 -20.43
C PHE A 127 -1.37 -1.54 -21.70
N LEU A 128 -2.42 -1.64 -22.51
CA LEU A 128 -2.40 -2.37 -23.78
C LEU A 128 -1.50 -1.69 -24.83
N PHE A 129 -1.30 -0.38 -24.71
CA PHE A 129 -0.47 0.42 -25.61
C PHE A 129 1.01 0.49 -25.19
N ALA A 130 1.40 -0.15 -24.08
CA ALA A 130 2.77 -0.10 -23.57
C ALA A 130 3.83 -0.50 -24.62
N ARG A 131 3.54 -1.54 -25.42
CA ARG A 131 4.42 -1.96 -26.52
C ARG A 131 4.59 -0.86 -27.57
N GLN A 132 3.52 -0.16 -27.91
CA GLN A 132 3.53 0.90 -28.91
C GLN A 132 4.34 2.10 -28.39
N ILE A 133 4.18 2.47 -27.12
CA ILE A 133 4.97 3.52 -26.47
C ILE A 133 6.46 3.19 -26.55
N VAL A 134 6.84 1.95 -26.20
CA VAL A 134 8.24 1.50 -26.25
C VAL A 134 8.80 1.54 -27.68
N ALA A 135 8.01 1.16 -28.68
CA ALA A 135 8.41 1.20 -30.09
C ALA A 135 8.68 2.64 -30.58
N LEU A 136 8.03 3.66 -30.00
CA LEU A 136 8.21 5.06 -30.34
C LEU A 136 9.37 5.73 -29.59
N MET A 137 9.88 5.13 -28.50
CA MET A 137 10.96 5.72 -27.71
C MET A 137 12.23 6.05 -28.51
N PRO A 138 12.73 5.22 -29.45
CA PRO A 138 13.94 5.55 -30.20
C PRO A 138 13.83 6.85 -30.98
N LEU A 139 12.64 7.18 -31.49
CA LEU A 139 12.35 8.44 -32.17
C LEU A 139 12.39 9.61 -31.17
N LEU A 140 11.77 9.43 -30.01
CA LEU A 140 11.73 10.42 -28.93
C LEU A 140 13.12 10.76 -28.38
N VAL A 141 14.00 9.76 -28.28
CA VAL A 141 15.41 9.93 -27.86
C VAL A 141 16.21 10.71 -28.89
N ARG A 142 15.96 10.49 -30.19
CA ARG A 142 16.64 11.22 -31.27
C ARG A 142 16.27 12.69 -31.30
N GLU A 143 14.99 13.01 -31.09
CA GLU A 143 14.51 14.39 -31.12
C GLU A 143 14.89 15.18 -29.86
N ARG A 144 14.92 14.54 -28.69
CA ARG A 144 15.24 15.19 -27.41
C ARG A 144 16.23 14.37 -26.57
N PRO A 145 17.51 14.33 -26.98
CA PRO A 145 18.50 13.47 -26.33
C PRO A 145 18.76 13.86 -24.87
N TRP A 146 18.82 15.17 -24.58
CA TRP A 146 19.05 15.64 -23.21
C TRP A 146 17.90 15.28 -22.27
N THR A 147 16.65 15.40 -22.71
CA THR A 147 15.51 14.98 -21.87
C THR A 147 15.50 13.47 -21.64
N ALA A 148 15.91 12.68 -22.64
CA ALA A 148 16.05 11.24 -22.48
C ALA A 148 17.14 10.88 -21.46
N VAL A 149 18.28 11.56 -21.48
CA VAL A 149 19.35 11.39 -20.49
C VAL A 149 18.86 11.76 -19.09
N MET A 150 18.21 12.92 -18.92
CA MET A 150 17.67 13.34 -17.63
C MET A 150 16.62 12.37 -17.10
N LEU A 151 15.75 11.86 -17.97
CA LEU A 151 14.75 10.85 -17.61
C LEU A 151 15.44 9.55 -17.17
N ALA A 152 16.44 9.07 -17.91
CA ALA A 152 17.18 7.86 -17.57
C ALA A 152 17.90 8.00 -16.21
N VAL A 153 18.58 9.12 -15.99
CA VAL A 153 19.24 9.42 -14.70
C VAL A 153 18.20 9.51 -13.57
N GLY A 154 17.06 10.15 -13.80
CA GLY A 154 15.98 10.26 -12.83
C GLY A 154 15.39 8.90 -12.45
N ILE A 155 15.13 8.02 -13.43
CA ILE A 155 14.61 6.67 -13.21
C ILE A 155 15.64 5.83 -12.43
N VAL A 156 16.90 5.80 -12.89
CA VAL A 156 17.95 5.02 -12.23
C VAL A 156 18.23 5.53 -10.81
N GLY A 157 18.31 6.85 -10.63
CA GLY A 157 18.47 7.49 -9.33
C GLY A 157 17.31 7.18 -8.40
N GLY A 158 16.07 7.33 -8.88
CA GLY A 158 14.85 7.02 -8.13
C GLY A 158 14.78 5.55 -7.69
N LEU A 159 15.05 4.61 -8.60
CA LEU A 159 15.12 3.18 -8.27
C LEU A 159 16.23 2.88 -7.27
N THR A 160 17.39 3.50 -7.42
CA THR A 160 18.52 3.31 -6.48
C THR A 160 18.15 3.79 -5.07
N LEU A 161 17.53 4.96 -4.95
CA LEU A 161 17.05 5.50 -3.68
C LEU A 161 15.94 4.63 -3.07
N LEU A 162 15.02 4.11 -3.89
CA LEU A 162 13.97 3.20 -3.45
C LEU A 162 14.57 1.90 -2.91
N VAL A 163 15.50 1.28 -3.63
CA VAL A 163 16.18 0.05 -3.21
C VAL A 163 17.02 0.27 -1.95
N TYR A 164 17.75 1.38 -1.88
CA TYR A 164 18.54 1.74 -0.70
C TYR A 164 17.65 2.00 0.53
N GLY A 165 16.57 2.76 0.33
CA GLY A 165 15.54 3.01 1.33
C GLY A 165 14.92 1.72 1.82
N TRP A 166 14.52 0.83 0.91
CA TRP A 166 14.00 -0.50 1.20
C TRP A 166 14.96 -1.31 2.08
N ARG A 167 16.24 -1.40 1.68
CA ARG A 167 17.26 -2.15 2.44
C ARG A 167 17.46 -1.59 3.83
N THR A 168 17.52 -0.27 3.96
CA THR A 168 17.73 0.42 5.24
C THR A 168 16.52 0.28 6.14
N TRP A 169 15.32 0.46 5.59
CA TRP A 169 14.04 0.32 6.29
C TRP A 169 13.82 -1.12 6.77
N ARG A 170 14.09 -2.11 5.92
CA ARG A 170 14.01 -3.53 6.27
C ARG A 170 14.92 -3.92 7.43
N ARG A 171 16.02 -3.20 7.67
CA ARG A 171 16.88 -3.45 8.83
C ARG A 171 16.31 -2.90 10.14
N ARG A 172 15.43 -1.89 10.09
CA ARG A 172 14.86 -1.22 11.26
C ARG A 172 13.46 -1.72 11.66
N VAL A 173 12.76 -2.36 10.73
CA VAL A 173 11.38 -2.81 10.95
C VAL A 173 11.31 -4.13 11.72
N PRO A 174 10.47 -4.22 12.77
CA PRO A 174 10.27 -5.44 13.52
C PRO A 174 9.52 -6.52 12.71
N ILE A 175 9.86 -7.78 12.99
CA ILE A 175 9.22 -8.94 12.38
C ILE A 175 7.90 -9.20 13.09
N LEU A 176 6.86 -9.49 12.31
CA LEU A 176 5.53 -9.77 12.85
C LEU A 176 5.40 -11.23 13.28
N SER A 177 4.85 -11.47 14.47
CA SER A 177 4.48 -12.81 14.93
C SER A 177 3.38 -13.43 14.06
N ARG A 178 3.39 -14.76 13.90
CA ARG A 178 2.40 -15.50 13.10
C ARG A 178 0.95 -15.26 13.57
N LYS A 179 0.74 -15.16 14.88
CA LYS A 179 -0.58 -14.84 15.48
C LYS A 179 -1.06 -13.44 15.05
N GLY A 180 -0.15 -12.46 15.10
CA GLY A 180 -0.43 -11.09 14.65
C GLY A 180 -0.73 -11.00 13.14
N ARG A 181 -0.05 -11.82 12.32
CA ARG A 181 -0.33 -11.91 10.88
C ARG A 181 -1.74 -12.44 10.62
N LEU A 182 -2.13 -13.54 11.27
CA LEU A 182 -3.46 -14.12 11.11
C LEU A 182 -4.56 -13.17 11.58
N ALA A 183 -4.38 -12.50 12.73
CA ALA A 183 -5.36 -11.53 13.22
C ALA A 183 -5.58 -10.37 12.23
N ARG A 184 -4.50 -9.84 11.64
CA ARG A 184 -4.58 -8.77 10.64
C ARG A 184 -5.23 -9.23 9.34
N LEU A 185 -4.92 -10.44 8.86
CA LEU A 185 -5.55 -11.01 7.67
C LEU A 185 -7.04 -11.28 7.89
N ALA A 186 -7.40 -11.84 9.06
CA ALA A 186 -8.79 -12.10 9.43
C ALA A 186 -9.63 -10.83 9.50
N LEU A 187 -9.02 -9.67 9.78
CA LEU A 187 -9.69 -8.38 9.74
C LEU A 187 -9.67 -7.74 8.33
N ALA A 188 -8.52 -7.72 7.67
CA ALA A 188 -8.35 -7.01 6.40
C ALA A 188 -9.11 -7.69 5.25
N VAL A 189 -9.07 -9.02 5.15
CA VAL A 189 -9.66 -9.75 4.02
C VAL A 189 -11.18 -9.59 3.94
N PRO A 190 -11.97 -9.80 5.01
CA PRO A 190 -13.42 -9.63 4.95
C PRO A 190 -13.83 -8.19 4.68
N LEU A 191 -13.14 -7.22 5.29
CA LEU A 191 -13.43 -5.80 5.07
C LEU A 191 -13.12 -5.38 3.63
N LEU A 192 -11.99 -5.82 3.06
CA LEU A 192 -11.68 -5.56 1.65
C LEU A 192 -12.70 -6.22 0.72
N ALA A 193 -13.11 -7.46 0.99
CA ALA A 193 -14.15 -8.14 0.20
C ALA A 193 -15.49 -7.39 0.25
N PHE A 194 -15.87 -6.88 1.42
CA PHE A 194 -17.05 -6.02 1.58
C PHE A 194 -16.95 -4.75 0.73
N PHE A 195 -15.81 -4.05 0.74
CA PHE A 195 -15.61 -2.86 -0.09
C PHE A 195 -15.68 -3.19 -1.59
N VAL A 196 -15.03 -4.26 -2.03
CA VAL A 196 -15.08 -4.70 -3.44
C VAL A 196 -16.52 -4.98 -3.87
N SER A 197 -17.30 -5.66 -3.01
CA SER A 197 -18.71 -5.96 -3.28
C SER A 197 -19.60 -4.72 -3.40
N ILE A 198 -19.23 -3.60 -2.78
CA ILE A 198 -20.00 -2.34 -2.90
C ILE A 198 -19.52 -1.51 -4.09
N MET A 199 -18.23 -1.59 -4.44
CA MET A 199 -17.63 -0.84 -5.54
C MET A 199 -17.91 -1.42 -6.93
N ASP A 200 -18.27 -2.70 -7.03
CA ASP A 200 -18.66 -3.29 -8.31
C ASP A 200 -20.10 -2.90 -8.69
N TYR A 201 -20.21 -1.88 -9.54
CA TYR A 201 -21.50 -1.46 -10.08
C TYR A 201 -22.02 -2.37 -11.21
N ALA A 202 -21.15 -3.21 -11.80
CA ALA A 202 -21.49 -4.04 -12.95
C ALA A 202 -22.15 -5.37 -12.55
N THR A 203 -22.04 -5.79 -11.28
CA THR A 203 -22.64 -7.03 -10.78
C THR A 203 -23.62 -6.80 -9.62
N PHE A 204 -24.53 -7.77 -9.41
CA PHE A 204 -25.46 -7.74 -8.28
C PHE A 204 -24.70 -8.02 -6.98
N SER A 205 -24.85 -7.11 -6.01
CA SER A 205 -24.26 -7.22 -4.69
C SER A 205 -25.37 -7.39 -3.65
N TRP A 206 -25.41 -8.55 -2.99
CA TRP A 206 -26.38 -8.85 -1.93
C TRP A 206 -26.27 -7.86 -0.76
N THR A 207 -25.05 -7.36 -0.51
CA THR A 207 -24.77 -6.36 0.53
C THR A 207 -25.37 -5.01 0.18
N ARG A 208 -25.27 -4.61 -1.09
CA ARG A 208 -25.90 -3.38 -1.61
C ARG A 208 -27.42 -3.47 -1.53
N ASP A 209 -27.97 -4.61 -1.91
CA ASP A 209 -29.41 -4.91 -1.84
C ASP A 209 -29.97 -4.80 -0.41
N ARG A 210 -29.23 -5.29 0.59
CA ARG A 210 -29.61 -5.18 2.01
C ARG A 210 -29.44 -3.79 2.61
N LEU A 211 -28.48 -3.01 2.10
CA LEU A 211 -28.21 -1.66 2.58
C LEU A 211 -28.96 -0.56 1.79
N GLN A 212 -29.74 -0.95 0.76
CA GLN A 212 -30.49 -0.05 -0.12
C GLN A 212 -29.64 1.06 -0.78
N ILE A 213 -28.42 0.71 -1.21
CA ILE A 213 -27.49 1.61 -1.92
C ILE A 213 -27.31 1.18 -3.37
#